data_AF-A0A7D7R353-F1
#
_entry.id   AF-A0A7D7R353-F1
#
_cell.length_a   1.000
_cell.length_b   1.000
_cell.length_c   1.000
_cell.angle_alpha   90.00
_cell.angle_beta   90.00
_cell.angle_gamma   90.00
#
_symmetry.space_group_name_H-M   'P 1'
#
loop_
_entity.id
_entity.type
_entity.pdbx_description
1 polymer ?
#
loop_
_entity_poly.entity_id
_entity_poly.type
_entity_poly.pdbx_seq_one_letter_code
_entity_poly.pdbx_strand_id
1 'polypeptide(L)'
;MSPNEHGLPEAGRDSVPSIPLSDANAGKNGEPSIGSLVKDATTSVSTLFRSEVALAKAELVGEAKKAGAGTGLLIVAGVMALYSSFFFFFFLAELLDEFVWRWLAFLIVFLILVVVTVIAAFVGYLFFKRVRGPKKTIESVNELPTVLPHRTPHGQDAIHPRIPPAREG
;
A
#
# COMPACT_ATOMS: atom_id res chain seq x y z
N MET A 1 -21.48 78.37 15.28
CA MET A 1 -22.90 77.95 15.22
C MET A 1 -22.99 76.71 14.36
N SER A 2 -23.66 75.61 14.69
CA SER A 2 -24.09 74.96 15.93
C SER A 2 -24.33 73.48 15.53
N PRO A 3 -24.28 72.55 16.48
CA PRO A 3 -24.36 71.10 16.23
C PRO A 3 -25.80 70.65 16.02
N ASN A 4 -26.05 69.69 15.14
CA ASN A 4 -27.34 69.01 15.05
C ASN A 4 -27.19 67.54 15.39
N GLU A 5 -27.61 67.22 16.60
CA GLU A 5 -27.90 65.90 17.09
C GLU A 5 -29.18 65.38 16.42
N HIS A 6 -29.12 64.16 15.87
CA HIS A 6 -30.32 63.40 15.53
C HIS A 6 -30.22 62.04 16.21
N GLY A 7 -30.86 61.95 17.37
CA GLY A 7 -31.20 60.69 18.00
C GLY A 7 -32.21 59.96 17.13
N LEU A 8 -31.88 58.72 16.76
CA LEU A 8 -32.85 57.77 16.25
C LEU A 8 -33.09 56.69 17.31
N PRO A 9 -34.36 56.31 17.55
CA PRO A 9 -34.74 55.39 18.61
C PRO A 9 -34.27 53.96 18.33
N GLU A 10 -33.63 53.38 19.35
CA GLU A 10 -33.40 51.95 19.51
C GLU A 10 -34.72 51.18 19.40
N ALA A 11 -34.99 50.55 18.26
CA ALA A 11 -36.14 49.68 18.06
C ALA A 11 -35.68 48.34 17.47
N GLY A 12 -35.83 47.29 18.29
CA GLY A 12 -36.03 45.91 17.82
C GLY A 12 -34.78 45.18 17.34
N ARG A 13 -33.83 44.90 18.23
CA ARG A 13 -33.01 43.69 18.04
C ARG A 13 -33.94 42.50 18.23
N ASP A 14 -34.30 41.86 17.13
CA ASP A 14 -34.91 40.54 17.13
C ASP A 14 -34.06 39.61 18.01
N SER A 15 -34.53 39.41 19.24
CA SER A 15 -33.97 38.45 20.16
C SER A 15 -34.32 37.07 19.60
N VAL A 16 -33.44 36.55 18.75
CA VAL A 16 -33.47 35.14 18.36
C VAL A 16 -33.51 34.34 19.66
N PRO A 17 -34.55 33.55 19.94
CA PRO A 17 -34.61 32.76 21.15
C PRO A 17 -33.44 31.78 21.11
N SER A 18 -32.40 32.09 21.89
CA SER A 18 -31.28 31.19 22.10
C SER A 18 -31.82 30.01 22.90
N ILE A 19 -32.22 28.96 22.19
CA ILE A 19 -32.41 27.65 22.77
C ILE A 19 -31.13 27.39 23.59
N PRO A 20 -31.22 27.18 24.92
CA PRO A 20 -30.05 26.82 25.69
C PRO A 20 -29.60 25.46 25.15
N LEU A 21 -28.60 25.47 24.27
CA LEU A 21 -27.81 24.30 23.96
C LEU A 21 -27.01 24.03 25.23
N SER A 22 -27.64 23.38 26.21
CA SER A 22 -26.88 22.62 27.19
C SER A 22 -26.08 21.64 26.38
N ASP A 23 -24.78 21.92 26.21
CA ASP A 23 -23.87 21.02 25.52
C ASP A 23 -24.03 19.67 26.20
N ALA A 24 -24.59 18.69 25.49
CA ALA A 24 -24.86 17.36 26.06
C ALA A 24 -23.57 16.66 26.54
N ASN A 25 -22.41 17.25 26.21
CA ASN A 25 -21.07 16.84 26.62
C ASN A 25 -20.45 17.67 27.76
N ALA A 26 -21.05 18.80 28.17
CA ALA A 26 -20.58 19.59 29.29
C ALA A 26 -20.97 18.90 30.61
N GLY A 27 -19.97 18.58 31.45
CA GLY A 27 -20.22 18.02 32.77
C GLY A 27 -20.98 19.00 33.67
N LYS A 28 -21.43 18.53 34.83
CA LYS A 28 -22.24 19.26 35.83
C LYS A 28 -21.73 20.68 36.21
N ASN A 29 -20.47 21.00 35.92
CA ASN A 29 -19.81 22.28 36.22
C ASN A 29 -19.34 23.07 34.99
N GLY A 30 -19.75 22.69 33.77
CA GLY A 30 -19.32 23.35 32.53
C GLY A 30 -17.94 22.94 32.02
N GLU A 31 -17.24 22.05 32.72
CA GLU A 31 -15.96 21.48 32.26
C GLU A 31 -16.19 20.29 31.31
N PRO A 32 -15.28 20.06 30.35
CA PRO A 32 -15.32 18.89 29.49
C PRO A 32 -15.45 17.61 30.32
N SER A 33 -16.48 16.82 30.04
CA SER A 33 -16.63 15.48 30.61
C SER A 33 -15.37 14.65 30.34
N ILE A 34 -14.98 13.79 31.27
CA ILE A 34 -13.89 12.81 31.06
C ILE A 34 -14.11 12.02 29.76
N GLY A 35 -15.37 11.73 29.41
CA GLY A 35 -15.74 11.08 28.16
C GLY A 35 -15.51 11.93 26.91
N SER A 36 -15.68 13.25 26.99
CA SER A 36 -15.39 14.15 25.86
C SER A 36 -13.89 14.33 25.67
N LEU A 37 -13.10 14.41 26.75
CA LEU A 37 -11.63 14.48 26.67
C LEU A 37 -11.02 13.23 26.01
N VAL A 38 -11.48 12.04 26.38
CA VAL A 38 -11.02 10.78 25.76
C VAL A 38 -11.43 10.71 24.29
N LYS A 39 -12.65 11.15 23.96
CA LYS A 39 -13.15 11.19 22.58
C LYS A 39 -12.33 12.15 21.71
N ASP A 40 -12.01 13.33 22.20
CA ASP A 40 -11.25 14.35 21.47
C ASP A 40 -9.78 13.94 21.30
N ALA A 41 -9.17 13.36 22.34
CA ALA A 41 -7.83 12.79 22.25
C ALA A 41 -7.76 11.65 21.22
N THR A 42 -8.71 10.73 21.25
CA THR A 42 -8.79 9.61 20.29
C THR A 42 -9.02 10.09 18.85
N THR A 43 -9.84 11.12 18.69
CA THR A 43 -10.11 11.75 17.38
C THR A 43 -8.85 12.42 16.82
N SER A 44 -8.08 13.10 17.67
CA SER A 44 -6.83 13.76 17.28
C SER A 44 -5.76 12.75 16.85
N VAL A 45 -5.58 11.67 17.62
CA VAL A 45 -4.66 10.57 17.27
C VAL A 45 -5.09 9.90 15.96
N SER A 46 -6.40 9.66 15.77
CA SER A 46 -6.94 9.08 14.53
C SER A 46 -6.71 9.99 13.32
N THR A 47 -6.79 11.31 13.52
CA THR A 47 -6.54 12.31 12.48
C THR A 47 -5.07 12.33 12.07
N LEU A 48 -4.15 12.33 13.04
CA LEU A 48 -2.71 12.26 12.78
C LEU A 48 -2.32 10.99 12.03
N PHE A 49 -2.83 9.84 12.47
CA PHE A 49 -2.56 8.57 11.81
C PHE A 49 -3.09 8.56 10.36
N ARG A 50 -4.30 9.08 10.14
CA ARG A 50 -4.85 9.18 8.79
C ARG A 50 -4.08 10.16 7.92
N SER A 51 -3.54 11.26 8.46
CA SER A 51 -2.68 12.17 7.70
C SER A 51 -1.33 11.55 7.36
N GLU A 52 -0.72 10.79 8.27
CA GLU A 52 0.54 10.07 8.02
C GLU A 52 0.38 9.08 6.87
N VAL A 53 -0.72 8.31 6.90
CA VAL A 53 -1.07 7.35 5.85
C VAL A 53 -1.41 8.07 4.54
N ALA A 54 -2.12 9.20 4.58
CA ALA A 54 -2.45 9.96 3.38
C ALA A 54 -1.19 10.53 2.71
N LEU A 55 -0.23 11.02 3.50
CA LEU A 55 1.05 11.51 3.02
C LEU A 55 1.88 10.38 2.41
N ALA A 56 2.06 9.28 3.15
CA ALA A 56 2.79 8.11 2.66
C ALA A 56 2.17 7.57 1.36
N LYS A 57 0.83 7.53 1.28
CA LYS A 57 0.13 7.12 0.05
C LYS A 57 0.39 8.09 -1.10
N ALA A 58 0.39 9.40 -0.86
CA ALA A 58 0.65 10.39 -1.90
C ALA A 58 2.08 10.28 -2.45
N GLU A 59 3.06 10.09 -1.57
CA GLU A 59 4.46 9.88 -1.94
C GLU A 59 4.65 8.57 -2.72
N LEU A 60 4.09 7.46 -2.20
CA LEU A 60 4.15 6.15 -2.84
C LEU A 60 3.49 6.15 -4.22
N VAL A 61 2.35 6.84 -4.40
CA VAL A 61 1.69 6.96 -5.71
C VAL A 61 2.55 7.77 -6.69
N GLY A 62 3.19 8.83 -6.21
CA GLY A 62 4.12 9.62 -7.01
C GLY A 62 5.32 8.79 -7.48
N GLU A 63 5.93 8.03 -6.58
CA GLU A 63 7.02 7.10 -6.89
C GLU A 63 6.58 5.98 -7.82
N ALA A 64 5.44 5.34 -7.54
CA ALA A 64 4.89 4.26 -8.36
C ALA A 64 4.59 4.74 -9.79
N LYS A 65 4.11 5.98 -9.96
CA LYS A 65 3.88 6.55 -11.30
C LYS A 65 5.18 6.78 -12.06
N LYS A 66 6.22 7.31 -11.38
CA LYS A 66 7.55 7.50 -11.98
C LYS A 66 8.19 6.17 -12.35
N ALA A 67 8.16 5.20 -11.43
CA ALA A 67 8.64 3.85 -11.65
C ALA A 67 7.88 3.18 -12.80
N GLY A 68 6.55 3.26 -12.81
CA GLY A 68 5.70 2.71 -13.88
C GLY A 68 5.99 3.33 -15.25
N ALA A 69 6.19 4.65 -15.33
CA ALA A 69 6.57 5.31 -16.58
C ALA A 69 7.96 4.84 -17.07
N GLY A 70 8.95 4.76 -16.17
CA GLY A 70 10.29 4.27 -16.49
C GLY A 70 10.28 2.82 -16.96
N THR A 71 9.62 1.93 -16.22
CA THR A 71 9.46 0.52 -16.59
C THR A 71 8.70 0.36 -17.91
N GLY A 72 7.66 1.17 -18.15
CA GLY A 72 6.92 1.16 -19.41
C GLY A 72 7.82 1.48 -20.61
N LEU A 73 8.65 2.53 -20.50
CA LEU A 73 9.63 2.86 -21.54
C LEU A 73 10.69 1.77 -21.73
N LEU A 74 11.16 1.13 -20.66
CA LEU A 74 12.10 0.02 -20.79
C LEU A 74 11.49 -1.21 -21.47
N ILE A 75 10.21 -1.50 -21.23
CA ILE A 75 9.50 -2.57 -21.96
C ILE A 75 9.44 -2.24 -23.45
N VAL A 76 9.05 -1.02 -23.81
CA VAL A 76 9.02 -0.57 -25.22
C VAL A 76 10.41 -0.65 -25.85
N ALA A 77 11.43 -0.16 -25.17
CA ALA A 77 12.82 -0.23 -25.62
C ALA A 77 13.29 -1.68 -25.78
N GLY A 78 12.95 -2.57 -24.85
CA GLY A 78 13.28 -3.99 -24.92
C GLY A 78 12.62 -4.69 -26.11
N VAL A 79 11.35 -4.41 -26.37
CA VAL A 79 10.63 -4.93 -27.55
C VAL A 79 11.26 -4.41 -28.85
N MET A 80 11.56 -3.10 -28.91
CA MET A 80 12.23 -2.51 -30.08
C MET A 80 13.62 -3.08 -30.30
N ALA A 81 14.42 -3.26 -29.25
CA ALA A 81 15.74 -3.88 -29.33
C ALA A 81 15.65 -5.33 -29.80
N LEU A 82 14.66 -6.09 -29.34
CA LEU A 82 14.41 -7.47 -29.76
C LEU A 82 14.08 -7.55 -31.26
N TYR A 83 13.14 -6.74 -31.74
CA TYR A 83 12.81 -6.68 -33.18
C TYR A 83 13.98 -6.18 -34.03
N SER A 84 14.68 -5.12 -33.58
CA SER A 84 15.83 -4.55 -34.29
C SER A 84 16.99 -5.54 -34.39
N SER A 85 17.18 -6.38 -33.38
CA SER A 85 18.22 -7.40 -33.36
C SER A 85 18.06 -8.40 -34.51
N PHE A 86 16.84 -8.80 -34.85
CA PHE A 86 16.58 -9.66 -36.01
C PHE A 86 17.13 -9.04 -37.31
N PHE A 87 16.80 -7.77 -37.58
CA PHE A 87 17.30 -7.04 -38.74
C PHE A 87 18.81 -6.81 -38.68
N PHE A 88 19.37 -6.56 -37.50
CA PHE A 88 20.80 -6.37 -37.32
C PHE A 88 21.60 -7.64 -37.66
N PHE A 89 21.16 -8.82 -37.22
CA PHE A 89 21.84 -10.08 -37.55
C PHE A 89 21.67 -10.46 -39.02
N PHE A 90 20.50 -10.18 -39.61
CA PHE A 90 20.32 -10.33 -41.06
C PHE A 90 21.27 -9.41 -41.83
N PHE A 91 21.34 -8.14 -41.46
CA PHE A 91 22.29 -7.18 -42.02
C PHE A 91 23.74 -7.66 -41.88
N LEU A 92 24.13 -8.20 -40.71
CA LEU A 92 25.48 -8.70 -40.48
C LEU A 92 25.81 -9.90 -41.37
N ALA A 93 24.84 -10.79 -41.61
CA ALA A 93 25.00 -11.93 -42.51
C ALA A 93 25.15 -11.47 -43.96
N GLU A 94 24.31 -10.54 -44.43
CA GLU A 94 24.42 -9.95 -45.77
C GLU A 94 25.73 -9.16 -45.95
N LEU A 95 26.19 -8.45 -44.92
CA LEU A 95 27.47 -7.74 -44.95
C LEU A 95 28.66 -8.72 -45.06
N LEU A 96 28.58 -9.88 -44.41
CA LEU A 96 29.61 -10.92 -44.52
C LEU A 96 29.57 -11.63 -45.88
N ASP A 97 28.41 -11.73 -46.54
CA ASP A 97 28.26 -12.37 -47.86
C ASP A 97 29.12 -11.68 -48.93
N GLU A 98 29.46 -10.40 -48.77
CA GLU A 98 30.40 -9.71 -49.66
C GLU A 98 31.83 -10.29 -49.59
N PHE A 99 32.18 -10.97 -48.49
CA PHE A 99 33.54 -11.49 -48.25
C PHE A 99 33.63 -13.02 -48.29
N VAL A 100 32.52 -13.74 -48.04
CA VAL A 100 32.47 -15.20 -47.96
C VAL A 100 31.21 -15.75 -48.63
N TRP A 101 31.13 -17.06 -48.85
CA TRP A 101 29.90 -17.67 -49.36
C TRP A 101 28.70 -17.43 -48.43
N ARG A 102 27.56 -17.06 -49.00
CA ARG A 102 26.31 -16.79 -48.27
C ARG A 102 25.99 -17.77 -47.16
N TRP A 103 26.01 -19.07 -47.43
CA TRP A 103 25.69 -20.07 -46.41
C TRP A 103 26.67 -20.02 -45.22
N LEU A 104 27.95 -19.69 -45.48
CA LEU A 104 28.99 -19.57 -44.46
C LEU A 104 28.85 -18.27 -43.66
N ALA A 105 28.47 -17.17 -44.30
CA ALA A 105 28.16 -15.91 -43.64
C ALA A 105 27.06 -16.09 -42.56
N PHE A 106 25.95 -16.72 -42.95
CA PHE A 106 24.85 -17.02 -42.04
C PHE A 106 25.27 -18.00 -40.93
N LEU A 107 26.11 -19.00 -41.24
CA LEU A 107 26.64 -19.92 -40.23
C LEU A 107 27.53 -19.21 -39.21
N ILE A 108 28.39 -18.28 -39.63
CA ILE A 108 29.26 -17.50 -38.74
C ILE A 108 28.41 -16.64 -37.80
N VAL A 109 27.41 -15.92 -38.32
CA VAL A 109 26.50 -15.10 -37.49
C VAL A 109 25.72 -15.96 -36.51
N PHE A 110 25.27 -17.15 -36.93
CA PHE A 110 24.62 -18.12 -36.05
C PHE A 110 25.53 -18.57 -34.90
N LEU A 111 26.80 -18.88 -35.16
CA LEU A 111 27.74 -19.28 -34.12
C LEU A 111 28.01 -18.13 -33.13
N ILE A 112 28.13 -16.89 -33.61
CA ILE A 112 28.24 -15.70 -32.76
C ILE A 112 27.02 -15.60 -31.82
N LEU A 113 25.81 -15.79 -32.35
CA LEU A 113 24.57 -15.79 -31.57
C LEU A 113 24.55 -16.87 -30.49
N VAL A 114 25.00 -18.09 -30.81
CA VAL A 114 25.10 -19.18 -29.83
C VAL A 114 26.05 -18.80 -28.69
N VAL A 115 27.22 -18.23 -29.00
CA VAL A 115 28.19 -17.79 -27.99
C VAL A 115 27.60 -16.70 -27.09
N VAL A 116 26.97 -15.68 -27.67
CA VAL A 116 26.31 -14.61 -26.91
C VAL A 116 25.21 -15.18 -26.02
N THR A 117 24.41 -16.11 -26.54
CA THR A 117 23.32 -16.77 -25.79
C THR A 117 23.85 -17.54 -24.59
N VAL A 118 24.93 -18.31 -24.76
CA VAL A 118 25.57 -19.07 -23.68
C VAL A 118 26.10 -18.13 -22.60
N ILE A 119 26.78 -17.04 -22.99
CA ILE A 119 27.29 -16.04 -22.04
C ILE A 119 26.14 -15.37 -21.30
N ALA A 120 25.10 -14.92 -22.00
CA ALA A 120 23.93 -14.27 -21.39
C ALA A 120 23.20 -15.21 -20.42
N ALA A 121 22.97 -16.47 -20.81
CA ALA A 121 22.37 -17.48 -19.94
C ALA A 121 23.23 -17.75 -18.70
N PHE A 122 24.55 -17.81 -18.84
CA PHE A 122 25.47 -18.01 -17.73
C PHE A 122 25.47 -16.82 -16.76
N VAL A 123 25.54 -15.59 -17.27
CA VAL A 123 25.45 -14.37 -16.46
C VAL A 123 24.10 -14.29 -15.76
N GLY A 124 23.00 -14.58 -16.47
CA GLY A 124 21.66 -14.64 -15.89
C GLY A 124 21.56 -15.67 -14.76
N TYR A 125 22.12 -16.86 -14.96
CA TYR A 125 22.20 -17.89 -13.93
C TYR A 125 22.99 -17.43 -12.69
N LEU A 126 24.15 -16.77 -12.89
CA LEU A 126 24.93 -16.20 -11.78
C LEU A 126 24.14 -15.12 -11.02
N PHE A 127 23.41 -14.27 -11.74
CA PHE A 127 22.57 -13.24 -11.14
C PHE A 127 21.46 -13.87 -10.29
N PHE A 128 20.72 -14.83 -10.83
CA PHE A 128 19.68 -15.56 -10.11
C PHE A 128 20.23 -16.31 -8.89
N LYS A 129 21.42 -16.91 -8.99
CA LYS A 129 22.08 -17.57 -7.86
C LYS A 129 22.48 -16.59 -6.75
N ARG A 130 22.80 -15.35 -7.10
CA ARG A 130 23.17 -14.29 -6.15
C ARG A 130 21.95 -13.73 -5.42
N VAL A 131 20.79 -13.68 -6.07
CA VAL A 131 19.51 -13.25 -5.48
C VAL A 131 18.99 -14.37 -4.56
N ARG A 132 19.50 -14.44 -3.33
CA ARG A 132 18.88 -15.23 -2.26
C ARG A 132 17.58 -14.55 -1.86
N GLY A 133 16.44 -15.23 -2.08
CA GLY A 133 15.13 -14.75 -1.63
C GLY A 133 15.10 -14.45 -0.12
N PRO A 134 14.09 -13.70 0.37
CA PRO A 134 14.02 -13.26 1.76
C PRO A 134 13.79 -14.44 2.72
N LYS A 135 14.89 -15.11 3.10
CA LYS A 135 14.90 -16.28 3.99
C LYS A 135 14.21 -16.01 5.32
N LYS A 136 14.44 -14.80 5.87
CA LYS A 136 13.87 -14.34 7.15
C LYS A 136 12.34 -14.26 7.12
N THR A 137 11.75 -13.85 6.00
CA THR A 137 10.29 -13.76 5.82
C THR A 137 9.68 -15.16 5.67
N ILE A 138 10.35 -16.06 4.96
CA ILE A 138 9.89 -17.45 4.82
C ILE A 138 9.97 -18.17 6.17
N GLU A 139 11.03 -17.93 6.94
CA GLU A 139 11.22 -18.50 8.28
C GLU A 139 10.16 -18.01 9.27
N SER A 140 9.85 -16.70 9.31
CA SER A 140 8.81 -16.18 10.20
C SER A 140 7.40 -16.69 9.85
N VAL A 141 7.11 -16.94 8.57
CA VAL A 141 5.83 -17.52 8.14
C VAL A 141 5.73 -19.00 8.52
N ASN A 142 6.85 -19.72 8.51
CA ASN A 142 6.94 -21.12 8.94
C ASN A 142 6.90 -21.28 10.47
N GLU A 143 7.12 -20.23 11.25
CA GLU A 143 6.97 -20.22 12.72
C GLU A 143 5.54 -19.92 13.18
N LEU A 144 4.67 -19.39 12.31
CA LEU A 144 3.26 -19.12 12.59
C LEU A 144 2.44 -20.35 13.05
N PRO A 145 2.65 -21.58 12.54
CA PRO A 145 1.96 -22.77 13.01
C PRO A 145 2.27 -23.12 14.47
N THR A 146 3.47 -22.76 14.96
CA THR A 146 3.94 -23.08 16.31
C THR A 146 3.29 -22.19 17.38
N VAL A 147 2.81 -20.99 16.98
CA VAL A 147 2.18 -20.03 17.90
C VAL A 147 0.65 -20.02 17.83
N LEU A 148 0.03 -20.83 16.95
CA LEU A 148 -1.42 -21.01 16.92
C LEU A 148 -1.84 -22.01 18.01
N PRO A 149 -2.54 -21.57 19.07
CA PRO A 149 -3.09 -22.50 20.05
C PRO A 149 -4.13 -23.36 19.34
N HIS A 150 -3.94 -24.67 19.37
CA HIS A 150 -4.99 -25.62 19.04
C HIS A 150 -6.16 -25.31 19.99
N ARG A 151 -7.24 -24.70 19.48
CA ARG A 151 -8.49 -24.61 20.23
C ARG A 151 -8.99 -26.04 20.39
N THR A 152 -8.58 -26.70 21.46
CA THR A 152 -9.38 -27.77 22.05
C THR A 152 -10.75 -27.15 22.33
N PRO A 153 -11.83 -27.67 21.73
CA PRO A 153 -13.17 -27.34 22.18
C PRO A 153 -13.27 -27.91 23.59
N HIS A 154 -13.03 -27.07 24.60
CA HIS A 154 -13.46 -27.37 25.95
C HIS A 154 -14.98 -27.48 25.89
N GLY A 155 -15.45 -28.73 25.89
CA GLY A 155 -16.85 -29.08 26.04
C GLY A 155 -17.43 -28.30 27.20
N GLN A 156 -18.34 -27.41 26.86
CA GLN A 156 -19.20 -26.70 27.80
C GLN A 156 -20.16 -27.72 28.41
N ASP A 157 -19.71 -28.50 29.41
CA ASP A 157 -20.54 -29.48 30.13
C ASP A 157 -20.36 -29.37 31.66
N ALA A 158 -20.24 -28.15 32.18
CA ALA A 158 -20.05 -27.95 33.63
C ALA A 158 -20.88 -26.82 34.26
N ILE A 159 -22.02 -26.45 33.68
CA ILE A 159 -23.02 -25.61 34.38
C ILE A 159 -24.41 -26.20 34.18
N HIS A 160 -24.69 -27.31 34.88
CA HIS A 160 -26.06 -27.75 35.13
C HIS A 160 -26.29 -27.75 36.65
N PRO A 161 -27.08 -26.80 37.20
CA PRO A 161 -27.48 -26.83 38.60
C PRO A 161 -28.44 -28.01 38.81
N ARG A 162 -28.05 -29.01 39.62
CA ARG A 162 -28.98 -30.08 40.01
C ARG A 162 -29.94 -29.55 41.08
N ILE A 163 -31.22 -29.47 40.74
CA ILE A 163 -32.31 -29.25 41.71
C ILE A 163 -32.56 -30.58 42.45
N PRO A 164 -32.54 -30.62 43.79
CA PRO A 164 -32.84 -31.83 44.56
C PRO A 164 -34.34 -32.16 44.50
N PRO A 165 -34.73 -33.44 44.38
CA PRO A 165 -36.14 -33.83 44.39
C PRO A 165 -36.73 -33.65 45.79
N ALA A 166 -37.91 -33.04 45.84
CA ALA A 166 -38.73 -32.95 47.04
C ALA A 166 -39.07 -34.37 47.53
N ARG A 167 -38.72 -34.66 48.78
CA ARG A 167 -39.03 -35.91 49.46
C ARG A 167 -40.46 -35.83 49.96
N GLU A 168 -41.39 -36.46 49.25
CA GLU A 168 -42.72 -36.75 49.77
C GLU A 168 -42.63 -37.91 50.77
N GLY A 169 -43.24 -37.72 51.94
CA GLY A 169 -43.27 -38.66 53.06
C GLY A 169 -43.77 -37.98 54.32
#